data_AF-A0A5J4TB38-F1
#
_entry.id   AF-A0A5J4TB38-F1
#
_cell.length_a   1.000
_cell.length_b   1.000
_cell.length_c   1.000
_cell.angle_alpha   90.00
_cell.angle_beta   90.00
_cell.angle_gamma   90.00
#
_symmetry.space_group_name_H-M   'P 1'
#
loop_
_entity.id
_entity.type
_entity.pdbx_description
1 polymer ?
#
loop_
_entity_poly.entity_id
_entity_poly.type
_entity_poly.pdbx_seq_one_letter_code
_entity_poly.pdbx_strand_id
1 'polypeptide(L)' 'MRHLSSLYIKCLNKIIRILARKAGGRTYLAEMKATEALHVLHRIDYISADDKKRANDLVDILRRMDSPYT' A
#
# COMPACT_ATOMS: atom_id res chain seq x y z
N MET A 1 11.57 -4.63 17.09
CA MET A 1 10.12 -4.64 16.73
C MET A 1 9.90 -4.21 15.27
N ARG A 2 10.18 -5.05 14.26
CA ARG A 2 10.09 -4.65 12.82
C ARG A 2 9.35 -5.62 11.89
N HIS A 3 8.49 -6.50 12.41
CA HIS A 3 7.79 -7.49 11.55
C HIS A 3 6.28 -7.61 11.72
N LEU A 4 5.65 -6.83 12.61
CA LEU A 4 4.21 -6.98 12.89
C LEU A 4 3.31 -6.32 11.83
N SER A 5 3.75 -5.24 11.18
CA SER A 5 2.91 -4.50 10.21
C SER A 5 2.71 -5.22 8.87
N SER A 6 3.73 -5.92 8.37
CA SER A 6 3.62 -6.70 7.12
C SER A 6 2.74 -7.95 7.29
N LEU A 7 2.77 -8.56 8.48
CA LEU A 7 1.97 -9.75 8.79
C LEU A 7 0.48 -9.40 9.01
N TYR A 8 0.19 -8.28 9.67
CA TYR A 8 -1.19 -7.82 9.92
C TYR A 8 -1.95 -7.47 8.62
N ILE A 9 -1.29 -6.79 7.67
CA ILE A 9 -1.90 -6.44 6.38
C ILE A 9 -2.26 -7.68 5.57
N LYS A 10 -1.44 -8.74 5.67
CA LYS A 10 -1.64 -10.02 4.98
C LYS A 10 -2.83 -10.82 5.53
N CYS A 11 -3.16 -10.66 6.81
CA CYS A 11 -4.31 -11.32 7.45
C CYS A 11 -5.64 -10.61 7.16
N LEU A 12 -5.64 -9.28 7.10
CA LEU A 12 -6.84 -8.45 6.96
C LEU A 12 -7.37 -8.33 5.52
N ASN A 13 -6.48 -8.34 4.52
CA ASN A 13 -6.86 -8.09 3.13
C ASN A 13 -6.70 -9.32 2.24
N LYS A 14 -7.76 -9.73 1.55
CA LYS A 14 -7.72 -10.75 0.50
C LYS A 14 -7.34 -10.09 -0.83
N ILE A 15 -6.20 -10.46 -1.41
CA ILE A 15 -5.83 -10.00 -2.75
C ILE A 15 -6.74 -10.70 -3.77
N ILE A 16 -7.49 -9.92 -4.54
CA ILE A 16 -8.36 -10.42 -5.60
C ILE A 16 -7.58 -10.60 -6.89
N ARG A 17 -6.92 -9.52 -7.36
CA ARG A 17 -6.15 -9.53 -8.61
C ARG A 17 -5.08 -8.45 -8.65
N ILE A 18 -4.15 -8.59 -9.59
CA ILE A 18 -3.16 -7.57 -9.92
C ILE A 18 -3.82 -6.58 -10.91
N LEU A 19 -3.70 -5.27 -10.62
CA LEU A 19 -4.19 -4.20 -11.50
C LEU A 19 -3.09 -3.66 -12.40
N ALA A 20 -1.86 -3.53 -11.88
CA ALA A 20 -0.73 -3.02 -12.64
C ALA A 20 0.61 -3.52 -12.11
N ARG A 21 1.61 -3.59 -13.01
CA ARG A 21 3.02 -3.78 -12.67
C ARG A 21 3.82 -2.66 -13.34
N LYS A 22 4.54 -1.86 -12.55
CA LYS A 22 5.38 -0.76 -13.03
C LYS A 22 6.72 -0.77 -12.31
N ALA A 23 7.66 0.07 -12.75
CA ALA A 23 8.98 0.22 -12.12
C ALA A 23 8.90 0.55 -10.61
N GLY A 24 7.85 1.26 -10.18
CA GLY A 24 7.61 1.60 -8.77
C GLY A 24 6.98 0.49 -7.92
N GLY A 25 6.70 -0.68 -8.48
CA GLY A 25 6.14 -1.82 -7.77
C GLY A 25 4.83 -2.35 -8.37
N ARG A 26 4.01 -2.98 -7.53
CA ARG A 26 2.81 -3.73 -7.96
C ARG A 26 1.54 -3.17 -7.33
N THR A 27 0.52 -2.97 -8.14
CA THR A 27 -0.81 -2.52 -7.67
C THR A 27 -1.78 -3.69 -7.67
N TYR A 28 -2.54 -3.83 -6.59
CA TYR A 28 -3.49 -4.90 -6.35
C TYR A 28 -4.86 -4.34 -6.05
N LEU A 29 -5.89 -5.07 -6.48
CA LEU A 29 -7.22 -4.95 -5.92
C LEU A 29 -7.32 -5.90 -4.75
N ALA A 30 -7.69 -5.39 -3.58
CA ALA A 30 -7.85 -6.18 -2.38
C ALA A 30 -9.18 -5.88 -1.68
N GLU A 31 -9.69 -6.87 -0.98
CA GLU A 31 -10.91 -6.77 -0.18
C GLU A 31 -10.54 -6.86 1.30
N MET A 32 -10.99 -5.89 2.08
CA MET A 32 -10.81 -5.92 3.53
C MET A 32 -11.85 -6.85 4.15
N LYS A 33 -11.41 -7.98 4.70
CA LYS A 33 -12.30 -9.05 5.19
C LYS A 33 -13.26 -8.62 6.30
N ALA A 34 -12.91 -7.59 7.06
CA ALA A 34 -13.72 -7.10 8.18
C ALA A 34 -14.91 -6.24 7.74
N THR A 35 -14.81 -5.57 6.59
CA THR A 35 -15.83 -4.60 6.13
C THR A 35 -16.32 -4.87 4.72
N GLU A 36 -15.77 -5.89 4.04
CA GLU A 36 -15.99 -6.20 2.62
C GLU A 36 -15.67 -5.02 1.67
N ALA A 37 -14.97 -3.99 2.18
CA ALA A 37 -14.62 -2.82 1.40
C ALA A 37 -13.51 -3.17 0.40
N LEU A 38 -13.67 -2.69 -0.82
CA LEU A 38 -12.65 -2.80 -1.86
C LEU A 38 -11.64 -1.68 -1.73
N HIS A 39 -10.37 -2.05 -1.68
CA HIS A 39 -9.24 -1.14 -1.61
C HIS A 39 -8.25 -1.41 -2.74
N VAL A 40 -7.58 -0.34 -3.18
CA VAL A 40 -6.43 -0.42 -4.06
C VAL A 40 -5.18 -0.39 -3.21
N LEU A 41 -4.36 -1.44 -3.30
CA LEU A 41 -3.08 -1.53 -2.58
C LEU A 41 -1.93 -1.38 -3.55
N HIS A 42 -1.08 -0.38 -3.35
CA HIS A 42 0.18 -0.25 -4.05
C HIS A 42 1.32 -0.77 -3.18
N ARG A 43 1.98 -1.84 -3.62
CA ARG A 43 3.17 -2.38 -2.98
C ARG A 43 4.40 -1.68 -3.58
N ILE A 44 5.09 -0.92 -2.75
CA ILE A 44 6.37 -0.30 -3.06
C ILE A 44 7.47 -1.28 -2.62
N ASP A 45 8.33 -1.68 -3.57
CA ASP A 45 9.48 -2.53 -3.27
C ASP A 45 10.67 -1.65 -2.87
N TYR A 46 11.04 -1.67 -1.58
CA TYR A 46 12.19 -0.92 -1.07
C TYR A 46 13.48 -1.67 -1.36
N ILE A 47 14.32 -1.11 -2.22
CA ILE A 47 15.64 -1.67 -2.55
C ILE A 47 16.71 -1.06 -1.63
N SER A 48 16.48 0.17 -1.15
CA SER A 48 17.39 0.90 -0.25
C SER A 48 16.68 1.61 0.91
N ALA A 49 17.47 2.09 1.89
CA ALA A 49 16.97 2.92 2.98
C ALA A 49 16.41 4.27 2.49
N ASP A 50 17.02 4.84 1.44
CA ASP A 50 16.56 6.08 0.82
C ASP A 50 15.21 5.90 0.12
N ASP A 51 15.00 4.78 -0.57
CA ASP A 51 13.71 4.46 -1.19
C ASP A 51 12.61 4.34 -0.14
N LYS A 52 12.92 3.74 1.01
CA LYS A 52 11.99 3.66 2.14
C LYS A 52 11.66 5.04 2.70
N LYS A 53 12.65 5.93 2.83
CA LYS A 53 12.42 7.30 3.30
C LYS A 53 11.50 8.04 2.33
N ARG A 54 11.79 7.99 1.02
CA ARG A 54 10.96 8.62 -0.02
C ARG A 54 9.51 8.13 0.02
N ALA A 55 9.30 6.83 0.20
CA ALA A 55 7.96 6.29 0.29
C ALA A 55 7.21 6.71 1.54
N ASN A 56 7.88 6.79 2.70
CA ASN A 56 7.28 7.33 3.91
C ASN A 56 6.89 8.80 3.72
N ASP A 57 7.79 9.61 3.16
CA ASP A 57 7.54 11.03 2.88
C ASP A 57 6.33 11.20 1.94
N LEU A 58 6.21 10.35 0.91
CA LEU A 58 5.04 10.33 0.01
C LEU A 58 3.74 9.98 0.73
N VAL A 59 3.74 8.97 1.60
CA VAL A 59 2.55 8.60 2.38
C VAL A 59 2.12 9.74 3.30
N ASP A 60 3.07 10.44 3.92
CA ASP A 60 2.76 11.57 4.79
C ASP A 60 2.21 12.77 4.02
N ILE A 61 2.68 13.02 2.79
CA ILE A 61 2.08 14.02 1.90
C ILE A 61 0.65 13.62 1.53
N LEU A 62 0.44 12.38 1.07
CA LEU A 62 -0.88 11.89 0.66
C LEU A 62 -1.91 11.95 1.78
N ARG A 63 -1.51 11.65 3.01
CA ARG A 63 -2.39 11.75 4.20
C ARG A 63 -2.84 13.16 4.52
N ARG A 64 -2.06 14.17 4.12
CA ARG A 64 -2.36 15.59 4.36
C ARG A 64 -3.14 16.20 3.21
N MET A 65 -3.19 15.53 2.06
CA MET A 65 -4.01 15.98 0.93
C MET A 65 -5.47 15.59 1.21
N ASP A 66 -6.30 16.61 1.35
CA ASP A 66 -7.75 16.46 1.39
C ASP A 66 -8.32 17.21 0.18
N SER A 67 -8.36 16.51 -0.96
CA SER A 67 -8.90 17.05 -2.21
C SER A 67 -9.64 15.94 -2.95
N PRO A 68 -10.81 16.23 -3.55
CA PRO A 68 -11.57 15.23 -4.31
C PRO A 68 -10.89 14.78 -5.61
N TYR A 69 -9.79 15.44 -6.02
CA TYR A 69 -9.03 15.15 -7.23
C TYR A 69 -7.72 14.36 -6.99
N THR A 70 -7.41 14.05 -5.73
CA THR A 70 -6.19 13.37 -5.28
C THR A 70 -6.53 12.13 -4.50
#